data_AF-A0A1I1XSL5-F1
#
_entry.id   AF-A0A1I1XSL5-F1
#
_cell.length_a   1.000
_cell.length_b   1.000
_cell.length_c   1.000
_cell.angle_alpha   90.00
_cell.angle_beta   90.00
_cell.angle_gamma   90.00
#
_symmetry.space_group_name_H-M   'P 1'
#
loop_
_entity.id
_entity.type
_entity.pdbx_description
1 polymer ?
#
loop_
_entity_poly.entity_id
_entity_poly.type
_entity_poly.pdbx_seq_one_letter_code
_entity_poly.pdbx_strand_id
1 'polypeptide(L)'
;MLGLPEEEQYRLLWEKYGLSEEKARALKGKGFSYYDLDKGSMYAYVAQKPLEEVLELRRENPWMKVELLLNITPQLLHDRDLLRKAECAEKWWGIKADLVYRKFMEGYPIHYIRMAYIISQHSSMTVEEILEKRKRSVKWAVWAQENLGIAPEDLKRWIKEMPNPSVAKKAK
;
A
#
# COMPACT_ATOMS: atom_id res chain seq x y z
N MET A 1 -16.77 7.20 3.71
CA MET A 1 -15.86 6.79 2.62
C MET A 1 -16.66 6.95 1.34
N LEU A 2 -16.40 8.01 0.57
CA LEU A 2 -17.23 8.46 -0.56
C LEU A 2 -17.41 7.37 -1.62
N GLY A 3 -18.56 7.39 -2.30
CA GLY A 3 -19.05 6.38 -3.25
C GLY A 3 -18.15 6.20 -4.47
N LEU A 4 -17.03 5.50 -4.29
CA LEU A 4 -16.24 4.98 -5.39
C LEU A 4 -17.13 4.04 -6.22
N PRO A 5 -17.05 4.11 -7.55
CA PRO A 5 -17.68 3.10 -8.41
C PRO A 5 -17.27 1.69 -7.97
N GLU A 6 -18.18 0.72 -8.09
CA GLU A 6 -17.94 -0.65 -7.63
C GLU A 6 -16.70 -1.27 -8.29
N GLU A 7 -16.51 -1.03 -9.58
CA GLU A 7 -15.34 -1.52 -10.31
C GLU A 7 -14.03 -1.01 -9.70
N GLU A 8 -14.01 0.24 -9.23
CA GLU A 8 -12.83 0.81 -8.57
C GLU A 8 -12.62 0.17 -7.19
N GLN A 9 -13.70 -0.17 -6.48
CA GLN A 9 -13.62 -0.89 -5.21
C GLN A 9 -13.00 -2.29 -5.40
N TYR A 10 -13.47 -3.05 -6.39
CA TYR A 10 -12.92 -4.38 -6.69
C TYR A 10 -11.46 -4.31 -7.15
N ARG A 11 -11.13 -3.33 -8.00
CA ARG A 11 -9.75 -3.06 -8.41
C ARG A 11 -8.85 -2.80 -7.20
N LEU A 12 -9.29 -1.98 -6.24
CA LEU A 12 -8.51 -1.69 -5.04
C LEU A 12 -8.29 -2.93 -4.16
N LEU A 13 -9.30 -3.80 -4.03
CA LEU A 13 -9.19 -5.06 -3.29
C LEU A 13 -8.20 -6.02 -3.96
N TRP A 14 -8.26 -6.12 -5.29
CA TRP A 14 -7.30 -6.89 -6.09
C TRP A 14 -5.88 -6.35 -5.92
N GLU A 15 -5.70 -5.04 -6.02
CA GLU A 15 -4.36 -4.45 -5.94
C GLU A 15 -3.71 -4.68 -4.59
N LYS A 16 -4.45 -4.49 -3.49
CA LYS A 16 -3.95 -4.56 -2.12
C LYS A 16 -3.81 -5.98 -1.56
N TYR A 17 -4.70 -6.89 -1.96
CA TYR A 17 -4.87 -8.20 -1.32
C TYR A 17 -4.99 -9.38 -2.30
N GLY A 18 -5.05 -9.13 -3.60
CA GLY A 18 -5.27 -10.19 -4.60
C GLY A 18 -6.67 -10.79 -4.58
N LEU A 19 -7.66 -10.10 -3.99
CA LEU A 19 -9.04 -10.55 -3.99
C LEU A 19 -9.65 -10.36 -5.38
N SER A 20 -9.96 -11.46 -6.07
CA SER A 20 -10.55 -11.40 -7.41
C SER A 20 -11.92 -10.72 -7.39
N GLU A 21 -12.27 -10.07 -8.51
CA GLU A 21 -13.55 -9.41 -8.67
C GLU A 21 -14.72 -10.38 -8.50
N GLU A 22 -14.63 -11.58 -9.07
CA GLU A 22 -15.64 -12.63 -8.91
C GLU A 22 -15.89 -12.95 -7.43
N LYS A 23 -14.81 -13.17 -6.66
CA LYS A 23 -14.92 -13.47 -5.23
C LYS A 23 -15.45 -12.27 -4.44
N ALA A 24 -15.04 -11.06 -4.77
CA ALA A 24 -15.54 -9.84 -4.14
C ALA A 24 -17.03 -9.63 -4.40
N ARG A 25 -17.51 -9.85 -5.63
CA ARG A 25 -18.94 -9.79 -6.00
C ARG A 25 -19.74 -10.85 -5.27
N ALA A 26 -19.24 -12.08 -5.20
CA ALA A 26 -19.90 -13.17 -4.48
C ALA A 26 -20.06 -12.86 -2.98
N LEU A 27 -19.01 -12.34 -2.33
CA LEU A 27 -19.06 -11.95 -0.92
C LEU A 27 -19.98 -10.75 -0.69
N LYS A 28 -20.01 -9.79 -1.61
CA LYS A 28 -20.96 -8.68 -1.56
C LYS A 28 -22.41 -9.16 -1.67
N GLY A 29 -22.70 -10.14 -2.53
CA GLY A 29 -24.01 -10.79 -2.62
C GLY A 29 -24.43 -11.47 -1.31
N LYS A 30 -23.48 -11.82 -0.44
CA LYS A 30 -23.72 -12.35 0.91
C LYS A 30 -23.85 -11.26 1.99
N GLY A 31 -23.94 -9.99 1.59
CA GLY A 31 -24.20 -8.84 2.48
C GLY A 31 -22.96 -8.10 2.97
N PHE A 32 -21.74 -8.44 2.52
CA PHE A 32 -20.53 -7.75 2.96
C PHE A 32 -20.29 -6.46 2.18
N SER A 33 -20.11 -5.34 2.88
CA SER A 33 -19.78 -4.07 2.25
C SER A 33 -18.32 -4.04 1.77
N TYR A 34 -17.94 -3.10 0.89
CA TYR A 34 -16.53 -2.89 0.55
C TYR A 34 -15.65 -2.64 1.77
N TYR A 35 -16.16 -1.90 2.77
CA TYR A 35 -15.42 -1.69 4.02
C TYR A 35 -15.16 -3.02 4.73
N ASP A 36 -16.14 -3.93 4.73
CA ASP A 36 -15.95 -5.25 5.33
C ASP A 36 -14.95 -6.10 4.54
N LEU A 37 -14.95 -6.02 3.21
CA LEU A 37 -14.00 -6.73 2.37
C LEU A 37 -12.57 -6.18 2.51
N ASP A 38 -12.38 -4.86 2.55
CA ASP A 38 -11.07 -4.22 2.71
C ASP A 38 -10.49 -4.52 4.09
N LYS A 39 -11.28 -4.33 5.16
CA LYS A 39 -10.84 -4.60 6.54
C LYS A 39 -10.69 -6.10 6.81
N GLY A 40 -11.61 -6.92 6.32
CA GLY A 40 -11.55 -8.38 6.41
C GLY A 40 -10.33 -8.96 5.70
N SER A 41 -9.99 -8.47 4.50
CA SER A 41 -8.79 -8.92 3.78
C SER A 41 -7.50 -8.52 4.50
N MET A 42 -7.47 -7.33 5.09
CA MET A 42 -6.36 -6.92 5.95
C MET A 42 -6.19 -7.86 7.15
N TYR A 43 -7.27 -8.21 7.84
CA TYR A 43 -7.22 -9.13 8.98
C TYR A 43 -6.93 -10.58 8.59
N ALA A 44 -7.43 -11.03 7.46
CA ALA A 44 -7.08 -12.33 6.88
C ALA A 44 -5.57 -12.43 6.65
N TYR A 45 -4.97 -11.39 6.05
CA TYR A 45 -3.53 -11.32 5.84
C TYR A 45 -2.75 -11.28 7.17
N VAL A 46 -3.17 -10.42 8.11
CA VAL A 46 -2.47 -10.23 9.39
C VAL A 46 -2.53 -11.49 10.26
N ALA A 47 -3.71 -12.09 10.40
CA ALA A 47 -3.94 -13.29 11.21
C ALA A 47 -3.55 -14.59 10.48
N GLN A 48 -3.16 -14.52 9.20
CA GLN A 48 -2.85 -15.67 8.35
C GLN A 48 -4.01 -16.68 8.31
N LYS A 49 -5.23 -16.16 8.15
CA LYS A 49 -6.46 -16.93 8.09
C LYS A 49 -7.20 -16.71 6.78
N PRO A 50 -8.05 -17.66 6.34
CA PRO A 50 -8.92 -17.44 5.20
C PRO A 50 -9.84 -16.23 5.42
N LEU A 51 -10.06 -15.43 4.36
CA LEU A 51 -10.96 -14.28 4.40
C LEU A 51 -12.37 -14.66 4.86
N GLU A 52 -12.87 -15.81 4.39
CA GLU A 52 -14.18 -16.34 4.75
C GLU A 52 -14.33 -16.53 6.26
N GLU A 53 -13.31 -17.06 6.94
CA GLU A 53 -13.35 -17.25 8.41
C GLU A 53 -13.44 -15.90 9.12
N VAL A 54 -12.66 -14.91 8.68
CA VAL A 54 -12.70 -13.54 9.22
C VAL A 54 -14.07 -12.89 9.00
N LEU A 55 -14.67 -13.10 7.83
CA LEU A 55 -15.96 -12.54 7.48
C LEU A 55 -17.13 -13.20 8.23
N GLU A 56 -17.06 -14.49 8.52
CA GLU A 56 -18.04 -15.16 9.38
C GLU A 56 -17.96 -14.63 10.82
N LEU A 57 -16.76 -14.39 11.37
CA LEU A 57 -16.63 -13.70 12.66
C LEU A 57 -17.26 -12.30 12.61
N ARG A 58 -17.08 -11.58 11.50
CA ARG A 58 -17.64 -10.23 11.31
C ARG A 58 -19.18 -10.20 11.28
N ARG A 59 -19.86 -11.28 10.84
CA ARG A 59 -21.34 -11.32 10.86
C ARG A 59 -21.89 -11.13 12.27
N GLU A 60 -21.30 -11.83 13.22
CA GLU A 60 -21.79 -11.89 14.60
C GLU A 60 -21.14 -10.86 15.53
N ASN A 61 -20.09 -10.16 15.07
CA ASN A 61 -19.26 -9.34 15.93
C ASN A 61 -18.84 -8.02 15.28
N PRO A 62 -18.71 -6.93 16.07
CA PRO A 62 -18.06 -5.71 15.60
C PRO A 62 -16.56 -5.97 15.39
N TRP A 63 -15.92 -5.17 14.52
CA TRP A 63 -14.51 -5.35 14.16
C TRP A 63 -13.55 -5.42 15.36
N MET A 64 -13.76 -4.61 16.40
CA MET A 64 -12.94 -4.64 17.61
C MET A 64 -12.97 -6.02 18.29
N LYS A 65 -14.12 -6.70 18.30
CA LYS A 65 -14.21 -8.06 18.85
C LYS A 65 -13.64 -9.10 17.89
N VAL A 66 -13.75 -8.90 16.57
CA VAL A 66 -13.08 -9.75 15.57
C VAL A 66 -11.56 -9.72 15.74
N GLU A 67 -10.97 -8.53 15.96
CA GLU A 67 -9.53 -8.37 16.24
C GLU A 67 -9.08 -9.22 17.44
N LEU A 68 -9.85 -9.17 18.53
CA LEU A 68 -9.60 -9.98 19.73
C LEU A 68 -9.72 -11.48 19.44
N LEU A 69 -10.78 -11.92 18.75
CA LEU A 69 -10.99 -13.34 18.41
C LEU A 69 -9.92 -13.90 17.46
N LEU A 70 -9.28 -13.04 16.67
CA LEU A 70 -8.18 -13.38 15.79
C LEU A 70 -6.79 -13.22 16.46
N ASN A 71 -6.74 -12.80 17.73
CA ASN A 71 -5.51 -12.48 18.46
C ASN A 71 -4.62 -11.44 17.74
N ILE A 72 -5.24 -10.49 17.02
CA ILE A 72 -4.52 -9.41 16.35
C ILE A 72 -4.12 -8.36 17.39
N THR A 73 -2.82 -8.31 17.71
CA THR A 73 -2.26 -7.25 18.54
C THR A 73 -1.91 -6.02 17.69
N PRO A 74 -1.82 -4.81 18.28
CA PRO A 74 -1.39 -3.62 17.53
C PRO A 74 -0.02 -3.79 16.86
N GLN A 75 0.93 -4.46 17.51
CA GLN A 75 2.25 -4.74 16.95
C GLN A 75 2.17 -5.70 15.77
N LEU A 76 1.42 -6.80 15.91
CA LEU A 76 1.24 -7.78 14.82
C LEU A 76 0.56 -7.13 13.60
N LEU A 77 -0.47 -6.32 13.84
CA LEU A 77 -1.16 -5.55 12.80
C LEU A 77 -0.19 -4.64 12.06
N HIS A 78 0.63 -3.90 12.81
CA HIS A 78 1.62 -3.00 12.26
C HIS A 78 2.63 -3.74 11.37
N ASP A 79 3.32 -4.74 11.91
CA ASP A 79 4.41 -5.44 11.22
C ASP A 79 3.92 -6.15 9.95
N ARG A 80 2.76 -6.82 10.02
CA ARG A 80 2.18 -7.51 8.88
C ARG A 80 1.65 -6.55 7.82
N ASP A 81 1.06 -5.42 8.19
CA ASP A 81 0.65 -4.42 7.19
C ASP A 81 1.86 -3.79 6.49
N LEU A 82 2.98 -3.58 7.19
CA LEU A 82 4.24 -3.15 6.56
C LEU A 82 4.76 -4.17 5.57
N LEU A 83 4.76 -5.46 5.93
CA LEU A 83 5.15 -6.55 5.03
C LEU A 83 4.28 -6.58 3.78
N ARG A 84 2.95 -6.52 3.95
CA ARG A 84 2.00 -6.48 2.83
C ARG A 84 2.27 -5.30 1.89
N LYS A 85 2.55 -4.11 2.45
CA LYS A 85 2.89 -2.92 1.67
C LYS A 85 4.22 -3.07 0.93
N ALA A 86 5.18 -3.79 1.49
CA ALA A 86 6.44 -4.09 0.83
C ALA A 86 6.25 -5.03 -0.36
N GLU A 87 5.48 -6.11 -0.19
CA GLU A 87 5.08 -7.01 -1.29
C GLU A 87 4.33 -6.27 -2.40
N CYS A 88 3.42 -5.35 -2.02
CA CYS A 88 2.74 -4.50 -2.99
C CYS A 88 3.72 -3.60 -3.77
N ALA A 89 4.73 -3.04 -3.10
CA ALA A 89 5.74 -2.19 -3.75
C ALA A 89 6.58 -2.98 -4.77
N GLU A 90 6.91 -4.22 -4.46
CA GLU A 90 7.60 -5.12 -5.40
C GLU A 90 6.70 -5.43 -6.61
N LYS A 91 5.45 -5.82 -6.36
CA LYS A 91 4.46 -6.08 -7.41
C LYS A 91 4.24 -4.88 -8.34
N TRP A 92 4.10 -3.67 -7.78
CA TRP A 92 3.69 -2.49 -8.55
C TRP A 92 4.85 -1.77 -9.22
N TRP A 93 6.03 -1.76 -8.61
CA TRP A 93 7.14 -0.89 -8.99
C TRP A 93 8.46 -1.63 -9.17
N GLY A 94 8.52 -2.93 -8.88
CA GLY A 94 9.76 -3.72 -8.92
C GLY A 94 10.75 -3.39 -7.80
N ILE A 95 10.35 -2.63 -6.77
CA ILE A 95 11.21 -2.34 -5.63
C ILE A 95 11.21 -3.57 -4.73
N LYS A 96 12.38 -4.19 -4.51
CA LYS A 96 12.46 -5.41 -3.71
C LYS A 96 11.79 -5.26 -2.35
N ALA A 97 10.96 -6.24 -1.98
CA ALA A 97 10.17 -6.16 -0.75
C ALA A 97 11.06 -6.08 0.52
N ASP A 98 12.22 -6.75 0.52
CA ASP A 98 13.19 -6.72 1.63
C ASP A 98 13.74 -5.31 1.89
N LEU A 99 14.10 -4.58 0.83
CA LEU A 99 14.51 -3.18 0.89
C LEU A 99 13.40 -2.31 1.46
N VAL A 100 12.18 -2.43 0.92
CA VAL A 100 11.05 -1.61 1.36
C VAL A 100 10.72 -1.87 2.83
N TYR A 101 10.72 -3.14 3.26
CA TYR A 101 10.46 -3.52 4.63
C TYR A 101 11.52 -2.97 5.59
N ARG A 102 12.82 -3.09 5.28
CA ARG A 102 13.89 -2.46 6.09
C ARG A 102 13.67 -0.97 6.24
N LYS A 103 13.33 -0.27 5.14
CA LYS A 103 13.11 1.19 5.19
C LYS A 103 11.84 1.58 5.95
N PHE A 104 10.81 0.74 5.98
CA PHE A 104 9.70 0.95 6.91
C PHE A 104 10.15 0.86 8.37
N MET A 105 10.98 -0.12 8.73
CA MET A 105 11.49 -0.28 10.10
C MET A 105 12.38 0.88 10.54
N GLU A 106 13.05 1.55 9.59
CA GLU A 106 13.79 2.79 9.82
C GLU A 106 12.88 4.05 9.93
N GLY A 107 11.57 3.91 9.74
CA GLY A 107 10.59 4.98 9.86
C GLY A 107 10.30 5.74 8.55
N TYR A 108 10.80 5.28 7.40
CA TYR A 108 10.50 5.92 6.12
C TYR A 108 9.11 5.53 5.60
N PRO A 109 8.23 6.50 5.26
CA PRO A 109 6.94 6.18 4.65
C PRO A 109 7.12 5.72 3.20
N ILE A 110 6.15 4.93 2.70
CA ILE A 110 6.22 4.33 1.35
C ILE A 110 6.40 5.37 0.23
N HIS A 111 5.82 6.55 0.40
CA HIS A 111 5.99 7.64 -0.56
C HIS A 111 7.46 8.04 -0.69
N TYR A 112 8.22 8.06 0.41
CA TYR A 112 9.63 8.47 0.37
C TYR A 112 10.49 7.40 -0.28
N ILE A 113 10.25 6.14 0.06
CA ILE A 113 10.94 4.99 -0.52
C ILE A 113 10.72 4.97 -2.04
N ARG A 114 9.47 5.14 -2.50
CA ARG A 114 9.12 5.23 -3.92
C ARG A 114 9.82 6.39 -4.62
N MET A 115 9.85 7.58 -4.00
CA MET A 115 10.50 8.75 -4.59
C MET A 115 12.01 8.57 -4.71
N ALA A 116 12.66 8.04 -3.67
CA ALA A 116 14.07 7.74 -3.69
C ALA A 116 14.40 6.68 -4.74
N TYR A 117 13.55 5.66 -4.91
CA TYR A 117 13.68 4.67 -5.96
C TYR A 117 13.58 5.27 -7.36
N ILE A 118 12.57 6.10 -7.63
CA ILE A 118 12.44 6.79 -8.93
C ILE A 118 13.71 7.58 -9.24
N ILE A 119 14.24 8.33 -8.27
CA ILE A 119 15.46 9.13 -8.47
C ILE A 119 16.70 8.23 -8.65
N SER A 120 16.80 7.10 -7.94
CA SER A 120 17.94 6.18 -8.09
C SER A 120 18.01 5.54 -9.48
N GLN A 121 16.87 5.32 -10.14
CA GLN A 121 16.85 4.81 -11.52
C GLN A 121 17.43 5.80 -12.55
N HIS A 122 17.55 7.07 -12.20
CA HIS A 122 17.99 8.15 -13.08
C HIS A 122 19.20 8.91 -12.52
N SER A 123 19.94 8.32 -11.57
CA SER A 123 21.15 8.89 -11.00
C SER A 123 22.15 7.80 -10.63
N SER A 124 23.36 8.18 -10.21
CA SER A 124 24.34 7.25 -9.67
C SER A 124 24.14 6.91 -8.20
N MET A 125 23.10 7.46 -7.56
CA MET A 125 22.83 7.29 -6.13
C MET A 125 21.90 6.11 -5.85
N THR A 126 22.12 5.44 -4.73
CA THR A 126 21.22 4.40 -4.20
C THR A 126 19.98 4.98 -3.51
N VAL A 127 18.97 4.14 -3.28
CA VAL A 127 17.76 4.52 -2.52
C VAL A 127 18.13 4.99 -1.12
N GLU A 128 19.00 4.24 -0.45
CA GLU A 128 19.58 4.54 0.86
C GLU A 128 20.19 5.95 0.91
N GLU A 129 21.15 6.24 0.03
CA GLU A 129 21.85 7.53 0.05
C GLU A 129 20.92 8.72 -0.21
N ILE A 130 19.91 8.55 -1.08
CA ILE A 130 18.92 9.60 -1.34
C ILE A 130 18.06 9.85 -0.10
N LEU A 131 17.59 8.79 0.57
CA LEU A 131 16.78 8.89 1.79
C LEU A 131 17.54 9.58 2.93
N GLU A 132 18.82 9.26 3.11
CA GLU A 132 19.66 9.84 4.16
C GLU A 132 19.99 11.32 3.88
N LYS A 133 20.32 11.67 2.63
CA LYS A 133 20.72 13.04 2.29
C LYS A 133 19.54 14.00 2.18
N ARG A 134 18.34 13.52 1.82
CA ARG A 134 17.17 14.39 1.64
C ARG A 134 16.47 14.67 2.96
N LYS A 135 16.52 15.94 3.40
CA LYS A 135 15.76 16.41 4.56
C LYS A 135 14.25 16.39 4.29
N ARG A 136 13.47 16.01 5.31
CA ARG A 136 11.99 15.93 5.26
C ARG A 136 11.32 17.24 4.79
N SER A 137 11.88 18.39 5.12
CA SER A 137 11.35 19.72 4.78
C SER A 137 11.55 20.13 3.32
N VAL A 138 12.46 19.49 2.59
CA VAL A 138 12.81 19.89 1.21
C VAL A 138 11.95 19.13 0.23
N LYS A 139 11.27 19.82 -0.70
CA LYS A 139 10.46 19.16 -1.74
C LYS A 139 11.33 18.29 -2.65
N TRP A 140 10.82 17.12 -3.06
CA TRP A 140 11.56 16.16 -3.89
C TRP A 140 12.13 16.76 -5.18
N ALA A 141 11.33 17.53 -5.92
CA ALA A 141 11.78 18.17 -7.16
C ALA A 141 12.90 19.19 -6.94
N VAL A 142 12.82 19.97 -5.85
CA VAL A 142 13.87 20.94 -5.48
C VAL A 142 15.16 20.20 -5.13
N TRP A 143 15.06 19.18 -4.26
CA TRP A 143 16.23 18.40 -3.85
C TRP A 143 16.90 17.72 -5.05
N ALA A 144 16.12 17.09 -5.95
CA ALA A 144 16.64 16.40 -7.12
C ALA A 144 17.30 17.38 -8.12
N GLN A 145 16.73 18.57 -8.30
CA GLN A 145 17.32 19.60 -9.16
C GLN A 145 18.65 20.12 -8.60
N GLU A 146 18.68 20.50 -7.32
CA GLU A 146 19.87 21.11 -6.70
C GLU A 146 21.03 20.12 -6.52
N ASN A 147 20.74 18.83 -6.27
CA ASN A 147 21.78 17.84 -5.93
C ASN A 147 22.16 16.95 -7.11
N LEU A 148 21.28 16.78 -8.10
CA LEU A 148 21.47 15.83 -9.20
C LEU A 148 21.23 16.44 -10.58
N GLY A 149 20.87 17.73 -10.66
CA GLY A 149 20.58 18.38 -11.95
C GLY A 149 19.31 17.87 -12.65
N ILE A 150 18.46 17.11 -11.94
CA ILE A 150 17.24 16.55 -12.50
C ILE A 150 16.19 17.65 -12.66
N ALA A 151 15.71 17.87 -13.89
CA ALA A 151 14.68 18.87 -14.13
C ALA A 151 13.35 18.46 -13.44
N PRO A 152 12.62 19.41 -12.82
CA PRO A 152 11.34 19.10 -12.16
C PRO A 152 10.30 18.41 -13.04
N GLU A 153 10.24 18.72 -14.33
CA GLU A 153 9.30 18.11 -15.27
C GLU A 153 9.68 16.65 -15.62
N ASP A 154 10.98 16.33 -15.66
CA ASP A 154 11.43 14.94 -15.84
C ASP A 154 11.02 14.09 -14.64
N LEU A 155 11.28 14.57 -13.42
CA LEU A 155 10.86 13.86 -12.21
C LEU A 155 9.34 13.66 -12.17
N LYS A 156 8.58 14.68 -12.55
CA LYS A 156 7.11 14.60 -12.63
C LYS A 156 6.63 13.59 -13.68
N ARG A 157 7.33 13.47 -14.81
CA ARG A 157 7.07 12.43 -15.82
C ARG A 157 7.30 11.04 -15.23
N TRP A 158 8.47 10.80 -14.62
CA TRP A 158 8.81 9.50 -14.02
C TRP A 158 7.84 9.07 -12.90
N ILE A 159 7.39 10.02 -12.07
CA ILE A 159 6.36 9.74 -11.05
C ILE A 159 5.05 9.22 -11.68
N LYS A 160 4.66 9.72 -12.86
CA LYS A 160 3.45 9.29 -13.56
C LYS A 160 3.59 7.90 -14.17
N GLU A 161 4.80 7.52 -14.57
CA GLU A 161 5.11 6.21 -15.15
C GLU A 161 5.04 5.08 -14.10
N MET A 162 5.20 5.40 -12.82
CA MET A 162 5.12 4.43 -11.72
C MET A 162 3.94 4.70 -10.77
N PRO A 163 2.67 4.67 -11.21
CA PRO A 163 1.52 5.06 -10.38
C PRO A 163 1.36 4.16 -9.16
N ASN A 164 0.68 4.65 -8.11
CA ASN A 164 0.24 3.80 -6.99
C ASN A 164 -1.15 3.22 -7.31
N PRO A 165 -1.26 1.91 -7.60
CA PRO A 165 -2.54 1.30 -7.96
C PRO A 165 -3.52 1.26 -6.79
N SER A 166 -3.09 1.31 -5.53
CA SER A 166 -4.00 1.27 -4.38
C SER A 166 -4.63 2.62 -4.03
N VAL A 167 -4.42 3.65 -4.84
CA VAL A 167 -5.07 4.96 -4.68
C VAL A 167 -6.26 5.02 -5.62
N ALA A 168 -7.41 5.47 -5.10
CA ALA A 168 -8.59 5.68 -5.92
C ALA A 168 -8.29 6.66 -7.04
N LYS A 169 -8.64 6.28 -8.27
CA LYS A 169 -8.61 7.20 -9.40
C LYS A 169 -9.66 8.29 -9.15
N LYS A 170 -9.27 9.56 -9.28
CA LYS A 170 -10.24 10.66 -9.26
C LYS A 170 -11.20 10.46 -10.44
N ALA A 171 -12.50 10.58 -10.18
CA ALA A 171 -13.48 10.69 -11.26
C ALA A 171 -13.05 11.87 -12.16
N LYS A 172 -12.98 11.62 -13.47
CA LYS A 172 -12.78 12.67 -14.46
C LYS A 172 -14.06 13.47 -14.61
#